data_AF-A0A8J7X5K7-F1
#
_entry.id   AF-A0A8J7X5K7-F1
#
_cell.length_a   1.000
_cell.length_b   1.000
_cell.length_c   1.000
_cell.angle_alpha   90.00
_cell.angle_beta   90.00
_cell.angle_gamma   90.00
#
_symmetry.space_group_name_H-M   'P 1'
#
loop_
_entity.id
_entity.type
_entity.pdbx_description
1 polymer ?
#
loop_
_entity_poly.entity_id
_entity_poly.type
_entity_poly.pdbx_seq_one_letter_code
_entity_poly.pdbx_strand_id
1 'polypeptide(L)'
;MDLCSAYQAMPQKDCGICGYQSCSTFLRNVIFNREPLEKCHWLKSGYSLDIASMQTLIQTIQPLPTKVKPTSLIEPCSTESGMVMAELYLAHREVEYGWLDPLVCDILPAWTEPVRCSKQLGIARIDFQQKEILLSVSGKTIIRHAESEEDITRTRELLSRIVEGAVICTCLSTRMECISEASSCQDSNPPAVTSEEKSCLDHLNLAGHICSFWDQPSHDFGSFSLKKQAMNFIVSHKGGLVLLSLAQHLSLLEAAVKDLCEHTSLREVSLKKEIADFIATALTRNADAAYHDLCSFLLQEQPSFYRELYSVIFRIQKISTLRERCRG
;
A
#
# COMPACT_ATOMS: atom_id res chain seq x y z
N MET A 1 -12.73 16.70 -10.92
CA MET A 1 -12.07 15.42 -11.26
C MET A 1 -11.79 14.66 -9.98
N ASP A 2 -11.73 13.32 -9.99
CA ASP A 2 -11.44 12.54 -8.79
C ASP A 2 -9.92 12.34 -8.56
N LEU A 3 -9.56 11.99 -7.32
CA LEU A 3 -8.18 11.72 -6.90
C LEU A 3 -7.55 10.56 -7.69
N CYS A 4 -8.35 9.58 -8.11
CA CYS A 4 -7.89 8.42 -8.86
C CYS A 4 -7.41 8.78 -10.26
N SER A 5 -8.11 9.69 -10.95
CA SER A 5 -7.72 10.18 -12.26
C SER A 5 -6.38 10.91 -12.19
N ALA A 6 -6.18 11.71 -11.14
CA ALA A 6 -4.90 12.37 -10.90
C ALA A 6 -3.79 11.38 -10.53
N TYR A 7 -4.10 10.33 -9.77
CA TYR A 7 -3.14 9.26 -9.53
C TYR A 7 -2.79 8.49 -10.80
N GLN A 8 -3.74 8.25 -11.70
CA GLN A 8 -3.49 7.62 -13.00
C GLN A 8 -2.57 8.45 -13.90
N ALA A 9 -2.63 9.79 -13.76
CA ALA A 9 -1.72 10.70 -14.42
C ALA A 9 -0.30 10.71 -13.82
N MET A 10 -0.13 10.25 -12.57
CA MET A 10 1.18 10.08 -11.97
C MET A 10 1.97 8.95 -12.64
N PRO A 11 3.30 8.93 -12.49
CA PRO A 11 4.15 7.84 -13.02
C PRO A 11 3.81 6.44 -12.52
N GLN A 12 3.15 6.32 -11.36
CA GLN A 12 2.79 5.05 -10.73
C GLN A 12 4.00 4.11 -10.50
N LYS A 13 5.19 4.70 -10.35
CA LYS A 13 6.44 3.97 -10.13
C LYS A 13 6.68 3.65 -8.66
N ASP A 14 6.05 4.40 -7.76
CA ASP A 14 6.25 4.32 -6.31
C ASP A 14 7.74 4.23 -5.92
N CYS A 15 8.62 4.96 -6.61
CA CYS A 15 10.07 4.73 -6.54
C CYS A 15 10.76 5.24 -5.27
N GLY A 16 10.09 5.99 -4.39
CA GLY A 16 10.73 6.55 -3.20
C GLY A 16 11.64 7.77 -3.42
N ILE A 17 11.99 8.12 -4.66
CA ILE A 17 12.98 9.19 -4.97
C ILE A 17 12.55 10.56 -4.41
N CYS A 18 11.25 10.84 -4.42
CA CYS A 18 10.70 12.10 -3.90
C CYS A 18 10.57 12.12 -2.36
N GLY A 19 11.05 11.08 -1.66
CA GLY A 19 10.94 10.94 -0.21
C GLY A 19 9.63 10.29 0.26
N TYR A 20 8.75 9.87 -0.65
CA TYR A 20 7.46 9.23 -0.33
C TYR A 20 7.40 7.81 -0.85
N GLN A 21 6.78 6.92 -0.07
CA GLN A 21 6.67 5.50 -0.40
C GLN A 21 5.81 5.17 -1.62
N SER A 22 4.87 6.05 -1.95
CA SER A 22 3.99 5.88 -3.10
C SER A 22 3.73 7.21 -3.78
N CYS A 23 3.42 7.14 -5.08
CA CYS A 23 2.95 8.26 -5.86
C CYS A 23 1.61 8.77 -5.34
N SER A 24 0.76 7.94 -4.73
CA SER A 24 -0.53 8.38 -4.15
C SER A 24 -0.30 9.26 -2.93
N THR A 25 0.61 8.87 -2.03
CA THR A 25 0.99 9.68 -0.87
C THR A 25 1.67 10.98 -1.28
N PHE A 26 2.59 10.94 -2.24
CA PHE A 26 3.19 12.18 -2.76
C PHE A 26 2.13 13.09 -3.39
N LEU A 27 1.24 12.57 -4.23
CA LEU A 27 0.17 13.34 -4.85
C LEU A 27 -0.74 14.00 -3.82
N ARG A 28 -1.12 13.29 -2.75
CA ARG A 28 -1.87 13.90 -1.63
C ARG A 28 -1.10 15.08 -1.03
N ASN A 29 0.20 14.91 -0.76
CA ASN A 29 1.02 16.01 -0.23
C ASN A 29 1.07 17.22 -1.17
N VAL A 30 1.08 17.00 -2.49
CA VAL A 30 0.98 18.11 -3.48
C VAL A 30 -0.40 18.76 -3.45
N ILE A 31 -1.50 17.99 -3.46
CA ILE A 31 -2.88 18.52 -3.44
C ILE A 31 -3.12 19.41 -2.22
N PHE A 32 -2.57 19.03 -1.06
CA PHE A 32 -2.67 19.80 0.18
C PHE A 32 -1.54 20.83 0.36
N ASN A 33 -0.85 21.21 -0.73
CA ASN A 33 0.21 22.22 -0.75
C ASN A 33 1.32 22.01 0.29
N ARG A 34 1.62 20.75 0.65
CA ARG A 34 2.73 20.40 1.55
C ARG A 34 4.04 20.21 0.80
N GLU A 35 3.97 19.90 -0.49
CA GLU A 35 5.14 19.66 -1.33
C GLU A 35 4.93 20.20 -2.75
N PRO A 36 6.01 20.66 -3.42
CA PRO A 36 5.97 21.04 -4.83
C PRO A 36 5.96 19.79 -5.73
N LEU A 37 5.21 19.86 -6.84
CA LEU A 37 5.13 18.77 -7.83
C LEU A 37 6.50 18.47 -8.46
N GLU A 38 7.35 19.50 -8.55
CA GLU A 38 8.74 19.48 -9.00
C GLU A 38 9.62 18.51 -8.21
N LYS A 39 9.23 18.09 -7.00
CA LYS A 39 9.97 17.08 -6.24
C LYS A 39 9.95 15.71 -6.93
N CYS A 40 8.97 15.44 -7.80
CA CYS A 40 8.94 14.23 -8.60
C CYS A 40 9.93 14.29 -9.77
N HIS A 41 10.96 13.47 -9.73
CA HIS A 41 11.98 13.40 -10.78
C HIS A 41 11.40 12.94 -12.14
N TRP A 42 10.42 12.04 -12.13
CA TRP A 42 9.78 11.53 -13.35
C TRP A 42 9.02 12.61 -14.11
N LEU A 43 8.24 13.45 -13.41
CA LEU A 43 7.50 14.56 -14.03
C LEU A 43 8.45 15.62 -14.58
N LYS A 44 9.55 15.94 -13.87
CA LYS A 44 10.60 16.82 -14.37
C LYS A 44 11.23 16.34 -15.68
N SER A 45 11.34 15.03 -15.86
CA SER A 45 11.90 14.43 -17.08
C SER A 45 10.94 14.34 -18.26
N GLY A 46 9.72 14.89 -18.15
CA GLY A 46 8.73 14.89 -19.23
C GLY A 46 7.93 13.58 -19.35
N TYR A 47 7.72 12.86 -18.24
CA TYR A 47 6.91 11.65 -18.25
C TYR A 47 5.41 11.98 -18.45
N SER A 48 4.82 11.45 -19.53
CA SER A 48 3.40 11.44 -19.95
C SER A 48 2.64 12.79 -19.95
N LEU A 49 2.61 13.50 -18.83
CA LEU A 49 2.02 14.81 -18.61
C LEU A 49 3.07 15.75 -18.03
N ASP A 50 3.20 16.93 -18.61
CA ASP A 50 4.06 17.96 -18.04
C ASP A 50 3.50 18.49 -16.70
N ILE A 51 4.37 19.17 -15.96
CA ILE A 51 4.04 19.75 -14.64
C ILE A 51 2.84 20.70 -14.73
N ALA A 52 2.72 21.49 -15.80
CA ALA A 52 1.63 22.46 -15.98
C ALA A 52 0.27 21.78 -16.15
N SER A 53 0.22 20.71 -16.96
CA SER A 53 -0.99 19.91 -17.16
C SER A 53 -1.42 19.24 -15.87
N MET A 54 -0.45 18.69 -15.12
CA MET A 54 -0.71 18.05 -13.84
C MET A 54 -1.15 19.05 -12.75
N GLN A 55 -0.59 20.26 -12.72
CA GLN A 55 -1.05 21.34 -11.84
C GLN A 55 -2.49 21.73 -12.15
N THR A 56 -2.85 21.87 -13.42
CA THR A 56 -4.24 22.14 -13.84
C THR A 56 -5.17 21.01 -13.38
N LEU A 57 -4.72 19.77 -13.51
CA LEU A 57 -5.45 18.59 -13.03
C LEU A 57 -5.73 18.66 -11.53
N ILE A 58 -4.69 18.93 -10.74
CA ILE A 58 -4.74 19.04 -9.27
C ILE A 58 -5.70 20.13 -8.83
N GLN A 59 -5.70 21.29 -9.50
CA GLN A 59 -6.62 22.39 -9.20
C GLN A 59 -8.10 22.02 -9.42
N THR A 60 -8.39 21.00 -10.22
CA THR A 60 -9.76 20.53 -10.47
C THR A 60 -10.23 19.44 -9.49
N ILE A 61 -9.34 18.96 -8.62
CA ILE A 61 -9.67 17.93 -7.63
C ILE A 61 -10.45 18.60 -6.50
N GLN A 62 -11.66 18.10 -6.27
CA GLN A 62 -12.43 18.50 -5.11
C GLN A 62 -12.01 17.63 -3.93
N PRO A 63 -11.68 18.22 -2.76
CA PRO A 63 -11.49 17.47 -1.53
C PRO A 63 -12.69 16.55 -1.28
N LEU A 64 -12.42 15.37 -0.73
CA LEU A 64 -13.47 14.43 -0.34
C LEU A 64 -13.61 14.47 1.19
N PRO A 65 -14.44 15.39 1.74
CA PRO A 65 -14.57 15.51 3.18
C PRO A 65 -15.23 14.26 3.75
N THR A 66 -14.50 13.57 4.61
CA THR A 66 -15.04 12.55 5.49
C THR A 66 -15.50 13.22 6.77
N LYS A 67 -16.78 13.02 7.11
CA LYS A 67 -17.34 13.44 8.39
C LYS A 67 -17.47 12.23 9.32
N VAL A 68 -17.19 12.44 10.60
CA VAL A 68 -17.51 11.44 11.62
C VAL A 68 -18.97 11.60 11.97
N LYS A 69 -19.76 10.55 11.78
CA LYS A 69 -21.14 10.53 12.26
C LYS A 69 -21.28 9.54 13.41
N PRO A 70 -22.02 9.90 14.48
CA PRO A 70 -22.34 8.96 15.54
C PRO A 70 -23.11 7.76 14.99
N THR A 71 -22.99 6.65 15.71
CA THR A 71 -23.22 5.24 15.32
C THR A 71 -24.52 4.93 14.56
N SER A 72 -24.37 4.04 13.57
CA SER A 72 -25.33 3.03 13.07
C SER A 72 -26.83 3.35 13.07
N LEU A 73 -27.35 3.78 11.92
CA LEU A 73 -28.79 3.59 11.66
C LEU A 73 -29.00 2.12 11.34
N ILE A 74 -29.58 1.36 12.28
CA ILE A 74 -29.95 -0.05 12.10
C ILE A 74 -31.44 -0.11 11.84
N GLU A 75 -31.81 -0.71 10.72
CA GLU A 75 -33.20 -0.83 10.27
C GLU A 75 -33.49 -2.27 9.82
N PRO A 76 -34.75 -2.71 9.84
CA PRO A 76 -35.14 -3.95 9.18
C PRO A 76 -34.72 -3.94 7.71
N CYS A 77 -34.21 -5.07 7.21
CA CYS A 77 -33.80 -5.19 5.82
C CYS A 77 -35.03 -5.14 4.90
N SER A 78 -35.06 -4.16 3.99
CA SER A 78 -36.19 -3.97 3.06
C SER A 78 -36.38 -5.12 2.06
N THR A 79 -35.32 -5.89 1.79
CA THR A 79 -35.35 -6.97 0.79
C THR A 79 -35.58 -8.36 1.39
N GLU A 80 -35.36 -8.54 2.69
CA GLU A 80 -35.41 -9.86 3.33
C GLU A 80 -35.98 -9.77 4.74
N SER A 81 -37.12 -10.41 4.95
CA SER A 81 -37.81 -10.42 6.24
C SER A 81 -36.99 -11.13 7.30
N GLY A 82 -36.86 -10.52 8.49
CA GLY A 82 -36.11 -11.07 9.62
C GLY A 82 -34.62 -10.71 9.65
N MET A 83 -34.09 -10.08 8.59
CA MET A 83 -32.73 -9.58 8.55
C MET A 83 -32.68 -8.07 8.88
N VAL A 84 -31.49 -7.58 9.19
CA VAL A 84 -31.22 -6.16 9.47
C VAL A 84 -30.21 -5.56 8.48
N MET A 85 -30.33 -4.25 8.29
CA MET A 85 -29.42 -3.40 7.53
C MET A 85 -28.81 -2.36 8.46
N ALA A 86 -27.56 -1.99 8.24
CA ALA A 86 -26.93 -0.87 8.93
C ALA A 86 -26.18 0.07 8.00
N GLU A 87 -26.36 1.38 8.20
CA GLU A 87 -25.45 2.40 7.70
C GLU A 87 -24.47 2.81 8.81
N LEU A 88 -23.19 2.57 8.59
CA LEU A 88 -22.08 2.75 9.53
C LEU A 88 -21.04 3.73 8.98
N TYR A 89 -20.24 4.29 9.89
CA TYR A 89 -19.05 5.08 9.54
C TYR A 89 -17.85 4.50 10.28
N LEU A 90 -16.87 3.99 9.53
CA LEU A 90 -15.61 3.44 10.06
C LEU A 90 -14.59 4.54 10.37
N ALA A 91 -14.75 5.71 9.76
CA ALA A 91 -13.90 6.85 9.99
C ALA A 91 -13.97 7.31 11.46
N HIS A 92 -12.83 7.32 12.12
CA HIS A 92 -12.68 7.76 13.51
C HIS A 92 -12.31 9.25 13.65
N ARG A 93 -12.11 9.94 12.52
CA ARG A 93 -11.80 11.36 12.46
C ARG A 93 -12.29 11.99 11.17
N GLU A 94 -12.47 13.30 11.20
CA GLU A 94 -12.77 14.09 10.02
C GLU A 94 -11.49 14.37 9.24
N VAL A 95 -11.57 14.26 7.91
CA VAL A 95 -10.44 14.50 7.00
C VAL A 95 -10.96 15.06 5.68
N GLU A 96 -10.14 15.79 4.94
CA GLU A 96 -10.52 16.42 3.66
C GLU A 96 -10.19 15.55 2.43
N TYR A 97 -9.59 14.38 2.61
CA TYR A 97 -8.95 13.60 1.55
C TYR A 97 -9.51 12.18 1.35
N GLY A 98 -10.69 11.91 1.88
CA GLY A 98 -11.15 10.52 2.08
C GLY A 98 -10.42 9.86 3.25
N TRP A 99 -11.07 8.89 3.87
CA TRP A 99 -10.49 8.18 5.02
C TRP A 99 -9.66 6.96 4.61
N LEU A 100 -10.03 6.30 3.50
CA LEU A 100 -9.31 5.17 2.93
C LEU A 100 -8.64 5.55 1.62
N ASP A 101 -7.43 5.02 1.43
CA ASP A 101 -6.75 5.01 0.15
C ASP A 101 -7.49 4.07 -0.83
N PRO A 102 -7.69 4.45 -2.11
CA PRO A 102 -8.19 3.56 -3.15
C PRO A 102 -7.44 2.22 -3.29
N LEU A 103 -6.20 2.12 -2.78
CA LEU A 103 -5.45 0.88 -2.61
C LEU A 103 -6.17 -0.16 -1.71
N VAL A 104 -7.22 0.23 -0.98
CA VAL A 104 -8.10 -0.74 -0.29
C VAL A 104 -8.63 -1.82 -1.24
N CYS A 105 -8.79 -1.50 -2.53
CA CYS A 105 -9.16 -2.47 -3.56
C CYS A 105 -8.12 -3.58 -3.78
N ASP A 106 -6.86 -3.36 -3.40
CA ASP A 106 -5.80 -4.35 -3.52
C ASP A 106 -5.68 -5.21 -2.23
N ILE A 107 -6.25 -4.72 -1.11
CA ILE A 107 -6.26 -5.42 0.18
C ILE A 107 -7.48 -6.35 0.30
N LEU A 108 -8.66 -5.89 -0.09
CA LEU A 108 -9.91 -6.64 0.11
C LEU A 108 -9.95 -8.03 -0.55
N PRO A 109 -9.46 -8.22 -1.80
CA PRO A 109 -9.43 -9.55 -2.42
C PRO A 109 -8.53 -10.56 -1.68
N ALA A 110 -7.51 -10.09 -0.97
CA ALA A 110 -6.66 -10.96 -0.17
C ALA A 110 -7.37 -11.49 1.09
N TRP A 111 -8.46 -10.84 1.52
CA TRP A 111 -9.28 -11.28 2.64
C TRP A 111 -10.42 -12.19 2.19
N THR A 112 -11.19 -11.79 1.18
CA THR A 112 -12.42 -12.50 0.80
C THR A 112 -12.69 -12.40 -0.70
N GLU A 113 -13.37 -13.41 -1.23
CA GLU A 113 -13.93 -13.41 -2.58
C GLU A 113 -15.38 -13.90 -2.51
N PRO A 114 -16.32 -13.27 -3.24
CA PRO A 114 -16.08 -12.25 -4.28
C PRO A 114 -16.07 -10.80 -3.75
N VAL A 115 -15.12 -10.00 -4.26
CA VAL A 115 -15.04 -8.54 -4.06
C VAL A 115 -15.10 -7.85 -5.42
N ARG A 116 -15.98 -6.85 -5.56
CA ARG A 116 -16.03 -5.95 -6.72
C ARG A 116 -15.63 -4.56 -6.27
N CYS A 117 -14.48 -4.07 -6.72
CA CYS A 117 -13.96 -2.78 -6.31
C CYS A 117 -13.81 -1.83 -7.49
N SER A 118 -14.24 -0.58 -7.32
CA SER A 118 -14.01 0.51 -8.28
C SER A 118 -13.14 1.56 -7.60
N LYS A 119 -11.86 1.62 -8.02
CA LYS A 119 -10.92 2.65 -7.56
C LYS A 119 -11.47 4.04 -7.90
N GLN A 120 -11.96 4.24 -9.13
CA GLN A 120 -12.51 5.50 -9.61
C GLN A 120 -13.70 5.99 -8.78
N LEU A 121 -14.66 5.12 -8.48
CA LEU A 121 -15.81 5.49 -7.65
C LEU A 121 -15.47 5.56 -6.16
N GLY A 122 -14.32 5.00 -5.77
CA GLY A 122 -13.93 4.86 -4.37
C GLY A 122 -14.91 3.98 -3.59
N ILE A 123 -15.44 2.93 -4.21
CA ILE A 123 -16.42 2.02 -3.60
C ILE A 123 -16.01 0.57 -3.83
N ALA A 124 -16.14 -0.24 -2.79
CA ALA A 124 -16.04 -1.69 -2.82
C ALA A 124 -17.38 -2.33 -2.44
N ARG A 125 -17.78 -3.35 -3.19
CA ARG A 125 -18.86 -4.28 -2.84
C ARG A 125 -18.24 -5.62 -2.48
N ILE A 126 -18.60 -6.14 -1.32
CA ILE A 126 -18.06 -7.36 -0.74
C ILE A 126 -19.24 -8.25 -0.39
N ASP A 127 -19.28 -9.48 -0.90
CA ASP A 127 -20.27 -10.47 -0.49
C ASP A 127 -19.59 -11.41 0.53
N PHE A 128 -19.99 -11.34 1.81
CA PHE A 128 -19.33 -12.06 2.91
C PHE A 128 -20.36 -12.68 3.86
N GLN A 129 -20.33 -14.01 4.03
CA GLN A 129 -21.25 -14.75 4.91
C GLN A 129 -22.72 -14.33 4.70
N GLN A 130 -23.17 -14.38 3.45
CA GLN A 130 -24.53 -13.99 3.01
C GLN A 130 -24.87 -12.50 3.18
N LYS A 131 -23.96 -11.67 3.70
CA LYS A 131 -24.10 -10.21 3.77
C LYS A 131 -23.58 -9.55 2.51
N GLU A 132 -24.29 -8.52 2.07
CA GLU A 132 -23.76 -7.55 1.09
C GLU A 132 -23.20 -6.35 1.84
N ILE A 133 -21.91 -6.08 1.68
CA ILE A 133 -21.21 -4.96 2.31
C ILE A 133 -20.77 -3.99 1.22
N LEU A 134 -21.20 -2.74 1.33
CA LEU A 134 -20.73 -1.63 0.51
C LEU A 134 -19.81 -0.76 1.36
N LEU A 135 -18.54 -0.64 0.98
CA LEU A 135 -17.55 0.21 1.64
C LEU A 135 -17.14 1.33 0.71
N SER A 136 -17.13 2.58 1.19
CA SER A 136 -16.63 3.72 0.44
C SER A 136 -15.32 4.27 1.01
N VAL A 137 -14.57 5.01 0.19
CA VAL A 137 -13.31 5.66 0.61
C VAL A 137 -13.50 6.72 1.69
N SER A 138 -14.72 7.22 1.92
CA SER A 138 -15.02 8.08 3.07
C SER A 138 -15.14 7.30 4.39
N GLY A 139 -15.05 5.98 4.34
CA GLY A 139 -15.32 5.12 5.49
C GLY A 139 -16.81 4.90 5.77
N LYS A 140 -17.72 5.48 4.98
CA LYS A 140 -19.14 5.09 5.02
C LYS A 140 -19.26 3.64 4.54
N THR A 141 -19.94 2.83 5.34
CA THR A 141 -20.17 1.41 5.11
C THR A 141 -21.65 1.10 5.24
N ILE A 142 -22.21 0.32 4.30
CA ILE A 142 -23.56 -0.20 4.38
C ILE A 142 -23.46 -1.72 4.46
N ILE A 143 -24.04 -2.32 5.49
CA ILE A 143 -24.13 -3.77 5.65
C ILE A 143 -25.60 -4.16 5.47
N ARG A 144 -25.88 -5.08 4.55
CA ARG A 144 -27.21 -5.63 4.30
C ARG A 144 -27.24 -7.12 4.62
N HIS A 145 -28.44 -7.65 4.85
CA HIS A 145 -28.69 -9.08 5.08
C HIS A 145 -27.93 -9.63 6.30
N ALA A 146 -27.77 -8.82 7.36
CA ALA A 146 -27.19 -9.30 8.61
C ALA A 146 -28.27 -9.94 9.48
N GLU A 147 -27.91 -10.99 10.22
CA GLU A 147 -28.85 -11.76 11.04
C GLU A 147 -29.32 -10.98 12.28
N SER A 148 -28.49 -10.08 12.79
CA SER A 148 -28.74 -9.31 14.01
C SER A 148 -27.85 -8.06 14.10
N GLU A 149 -28.15 -7.19 15.05
CA GLU A 149 -27.27 -6.06 15.43
C GLU A 149 -25.89 -6.54 15.93
N GLU A 150 -25.82 -7.71 16.57
CA GLU A 150 -24.56 -8.29 17.00
C GLU A 150 -23.70 -8.72 15.79
N ASP A 151 -24.32 -9.31 14.76
CA ASP A 151 -23.64 -9.68 13.51
C ASP A 151 -23.11 -8.43 12.77
N ILE A 152 -23.89 -7.34 12.74
CA ILE A 152 -23.44 -6.02 12.23
C ILE A 152 -22.19 -5.55 12.98
N THR A 153 -22.21 -5.62 14.31
CA THR A 153 -21.11 -5.15 15.16
C THR A 153 -19.84 -5.97 14.91
N ARG A 154 -19.94 -7.31 14.89
CA ARG A 154 -18.82 -8.20 14.58
C ARG A 154 -18.27 -7.94 13.17
N THR A 155 -19.14 -7.77 12.19
CA THR A 155 -18.75 -7.46 10.80
C THR A 155 -18.04 -6.12 10.71
N ARG A 156 -18.52 -5.09 11.42
CA ARG A 156 -17.87 -3.77 11.50
C ARG A 156 -16.46 -3.86 12.08
N GLU A 157 -16.31 -4.54 13.21
CA GLU A 157 -15.00 -4.71 13.87
C GLU A 157 -14.01 -5.48 13.00
N LEU A 158 -14.49 -6.52 12.32
CA LEU A 158 -13.69 -7.26 11.36
C LEU A 158 -13.25 -6.36 10.21
N LEU A 159 -14.20 -5.68 9.54
CA LEU A 159 -13.92 -4.80 8.42
C LEU A 159 -12.95 -3.68 8.80
N SER A 160 -13.10 -3.08 9.98
CA SER A 160 -12.21 -2.04 10.49
C SER A 160 -10.75 -2.49 10.55
N ARG A 161 -10.51 -3.75 10.96
CA ARG A 161 -9.16 -4.33 11.01
C ARG A 161 -8.60 -4.60 9.61
N ILE A 162 -9.43 -5.12 8.71
CA ILE A 162 -9.02 -5.44 7.34
C ILE A 162 -8.60 -4.19 6.58
N VAL A 163 -9.37 -3.11 6.69
CA VAL A 163 -9.10 -1.86 5.96
C VAL A 163 -8.03 -1.00 6.63
N GLU A 164 -7.57 -1.38 7.82
CA GLU A 164 -6.66 -0.57 8.65
C GLU A 164 -5.41 -0.16 7.88
N GLY A 165 -4.84 -1.06 7.06
CA GLY A 165 -3.66 -0.76 6.25
C GLY A 165 -3.86 0.33 5.19
N ALA A 166 -5.09 0.51 4.70
CA ALA A 166 -5.44 1.53 3.72
C ALA A 166 -5.90 2.86 4.37
N VAL A 167 -6.05 2.93 5.69
CA VAL A 167 -6.44 4.17 6.37
C VAL A 167 -5.39 5.25 6.13
N ILE A 168 -5.81 6.43 5.71
CA ILE A 168 -4.93 7.57 5.46
C ILE A 168 -4.67 8.31 6.77
N CYS A 169 -3.40 8.36 7.15
CA CYS A 169 -2.90 9.05 8.34
C CYS A 169 -2.95 10.59 8.20
N THR A 170 -2.77 11.33 9.29
CA THR A 170 -2.66 12.82 9.30
C THR A 170 -1.44 13.34 8.55
N CYS A 171 -0.40 12.50 8.40
CA CYS A 171 0.74 12.73 7.53
C CYS A 171 0.43 12.53 6.04
N LEU A 172 -0.81 12.15 5.68
CA LEU A 172 -1.28 11.83 4.33
C LEU A 172 -0.70 10.54 3.72
N SER A 173 0.10 9.78 4.46
CA SER A 173 0.50 8.42 4.08
C SER A 173 -0.55 7.40 4.51
N THR A 174 -0.57 6.23 3.88
CA THR A 174 -1.40 5.12 4.41
C THR A 174 -0.81 4.59 5.71
N ARG A 175 -1.65 3.93 6.51
CA ARG A 175 -1.21 3.30 7.76
C ARG A 175 -0.10 2.28 7.53
N MET A 176 -0.24 1.50 6.47
CA MET A 176 0.74 0.52 6.04
C MET A 176 2.10 1.18 5.76
N GLU A 177 2.11 2.29 5.02
CA GLU A 177 3.33 3.05 4.76
C GLU A 177 3.94 3.62 6.06
N CYS A 178 3.13 4.15 6.97
CA CYS A 178 3.64 4.68 8.24
C CYS A 178 4.36 3.61 9.08
N ILE A 179 3.96 2.35 8.96
CA ILE A 179 4.57 1.23 9.68
C ILE A 179 5.92 0.84 9.10
N SER A 180 6.20 1.18 7.84
CA SER A 180 7.54 1.05 7.24
C SER A 180 8.40 2.31 7.35
N GLU A 181 7.97 3.37 8.06
CA GLU A 181 8.79 4.57 8.31
C GLU A 181 9.20 4.73 9.76
N ALA A 182 10.44 5.19 9.95
CA ALA A 182 11.05 5.33 11.26
C ALA A 182 10.38 6.39 12.15
N SER A 183 9.83 7.50 11.64
CA SER A 183 9.00 8.43 12.44
C SER A 183 8.63 9.71 11.70
N SER A 184 7.35 10.07 11.77
CA SER A 184 6.82 11.46 11.79
C SER A 184 5.29 11.46 11.96
N CYS A 185 4.63 10.34 11.65
CA CYS A 185 3.19 10.22 11.78
C CYS A 185 2.76 10.00 13.25
N GLN A 186 2.03 10.97 13.81
CA GLN A 186 1.52 10.89 15.19
C GLN A 186 0.44 9.81 15.37
N ASP A 187 -0.25 9.43 14.29
CA ASP A 187 -1.23 8.37 14.37
C ASP A 187 -0.56 7.01 14.54
N SER A 188 0.65 6.83 13.99
CA SER A 188 1.31 5.53 13.89
C SER A 188 1.99 5.14 15.19
N ASN A 189 1.19 4.80 16.20
CA ASN A 189 1.62 3.78 17.15
C ASN A 189 1.66 2.46 16.38
N PRO A 190 2.85 1.92 16.02
CA PRO A 190 2.91 0.64 15.35
C PRO A 190 2.28 -0.41 16.26
N PRO A 191 1.45 -1.31 15.73
CA PRO A 191 0.94 -2.42 16.52
C PRO A 191 2.13 -3.25 17.05
N ALA A 192 1.99 -3.80 18.25
CA ALA A 192 2.98 -4.73 18.78
C ALA A 192 3.05 -5.95 17.86
N VAL A 193 4.27 -6.32 17.46
CA VAL A 193 4.49 -7.50 16.61
C VAL A 193 4.24 -8.76 17.44
N THR A 194 3.34 -9.63 16.99
CA THR A 194 3.03 -10.86 17.72
C THR A 194 4.12 -11.93 17.55
N SER A 195 4.18 -12.91 18.46
CA SER A 195 5.10 -14.05 18.35
C SER A 195 4.94 -14.82 17.04
N GLU A 196 3.70 -14.95 16.57
CA GLU A 196 3.38 -15.64 15.33
C GLU A 196 3.83 -14.84 14.11
N GLU A 197 3.68 -13.51 14.12
CA GLU A 197 4.24 -12.65 13.08
C GLU A 197 5.77 -12.79 13.02
N LYS A 198 6.46 -12.79 14.18
CA LYS A 198 7.91 -12.99 14.26
C LYS A 198 8.31 -14.34 13.65
N SER A 199 7.63 -15.43 14.03
CA SER A 199 7.89 -16.76 13.47
C SER A 199 7.67 -16.81 11.95
N CYS A 200 6.59 -16.21 11.44
CA CYS A 200 6.33 -16.12 10.00
C CYS A 200 7.48 -15.42 9.26
N LEU A 201 7.98 -14.32 9.83
CA LEU A 201 9.08 -13.54 9.28
C LEU A 201 10.42 -14.27 9.29
N ASP A 202 10.70 -15.04 10.33
CA ASP A 202 11.93 -15.83 10.42
C ASP A 202 11.96 -16.96 9.38
N HIS A 203 10.78 -17.46 8.97
CA HIS A 203 10.66 -18.46 7.91
C HIS A 203 10.69 -17.88 6.48
N LEU A 204 10.57 -16.56 6.32
CA LEU A 204 10.70 -15.92 5.00
C LEU A 204 12.17 -15.89 4.58
N ASN A 205 12.57 -16.87 3.75
CA ASN A 205 13.87 -16.88 3.06
C ASN A 205 13.92 -15.82 1.94
N LEU A 206 13.91 -14.55 2.31
CA LEU A 206 13.76 -13.42 1.39
C LEU A 206 14.86 -13.39 0.30
N ALA A 207 16.11 -13.69 0.69
CA ALA A 207 17.23 -13.75 -0.23
C ALA A 207 17.08 -14.88 -1.25
N GLY A 208 16.66 -16.07 -0.80
CA GLY A 208 16.38 -17.20 -1.70
C GLY A 208 15.27 -16.88 -2.71
N HIS A 209 14.22 -16.19 -2.27
CA HIS A 209 13.11 -15.79 -3.16
C HIS A 209 13.54 -14.75 -4.20
N ILE A 210 14.37 -13.77 -3.83
CA ILE A 210 14.76 -12.71 -4.78
C ILE A 210 15.78 -13.23 -5.81
N CYS A 211 16.71 -14.09 -5.39
CA CYS A 211 17.62 -14.75 -6.32
C CYS A 211 16.86 -15.63 -7.34
N SER A 212 15.85 -16.39 -6.91
CA SER A 212 15.08 -17.22 -7.84
C SER A 212 14.22 -16.39 -8.81
N PHE A 213 13.75 -15.20 -8.40
CA PHE A 213 13.04 -14.29 -9.31
C PHE A 213 13.94 -13.81 -10.45
N TRP A 214 15.19 -13.51 -10.13
CA TRP A 214 16.15 -13.02 -11.11
C TRP A 214 16.43 -14.07 -12.21
N ASP A 215 16.46 -15.35 -11.83
CA ASP A 215 16.66 -16.46 -12.77
C ASP A 215 15.39 -16.80 -13.56
N GLN A 216 14.20 -16.57 -13.00
CA GLN A 216 12.89 -16.88 -13.60
C GLN A 216 11.84 -15.78 -13.33
N PRO A 217 11.91 -14.64 -14.04
CA PRO A 217 11.04 -13.48 -13.79
C PRO A 217 9.55 -13.69 -14.13
N SER A 218 9.18 -14.85 -14.68
CA SER A 218 7.80 -15.18 -15.03
C SER A 218 7.02 -15.91 -13.92
N HIS A 219 7.68 -16.29 -12.83
CA HIS A 219 7.00 -16.96 -11.72
C HIS A 219 6.30 -15.92 -10.84
N ASP A 220 4.98 -15.99 -10.71
CA ASP A 220 4.22 -15.18 -9.75
C ASP A 220 4.70 -15.57 -8.35
N PHE A 221 5.42 -14.67 -7.69
CA PHE A 221 5.92 -14.94 -6.36
C PHE A 221 4.72 -15.05 -5.43
N GLY A 222 4.81 -15.90 -4.41
CA GLY A 222 3.79 -16.04 -3.37
C GLY A 222 3.50 -14.75 -2.57
N SER A 223 3.76 -13.55 -3.09
CA SER A 223 3.29 -12.26 -2.58
C SER A 223 1.78 -12.29 -2.33
N PHE A 224 0.99 -12.89 -3.22
CA PHE A 224 -0.44 -13.13 -2.99
C PHE A 224 -0.67 -14.08 -1.81
N SER A 225 0.13 -15.15 -1.69
CA SER A 225 0.09 -16.07 -0.54
C SER A 225 0.45 -15.36 0.77
N LEU A 226 1.45 -14.48 0.77
CA LEU A 226 1.86 -13.72 1.95
C LEU A 226 0.84 -12.63 2.32
N LYS A 227 0.27 -11.92 1.34
CA LYS A 227 -0.86 -11.00 1.56
C LYS A 227 -2.04 -11.74 2.17
N LYS A 228 -2.39 -12.93 1.66
CA LYS A 228 -3.45 -13.78 2.21
C LYS A 228 -3.13 -14.27 3.63
N GLN A 229 -1.89 -14.67 3.90
CA GLN A 229 -1.44 -15.04 5.24
C GLN A 229 -1.55 -13.85 6.21
N ALA A 230 -1.05 -12.69 5.82
CA ALA A 230 -1.17 -11.46 6.59
C ALA A 230 -2.64 -11.11 6.86
N MET A 231 -3.52 -11.28 5.86
CA MET A 231 -4.94 -11.04 6.06
C MET A 231 -5.58 -12.03 7.03
N ASN A 232 -5.22 -13.31 6.96
CA ASN A 232 -5.68 -14.30 7.94
C ASN A 232 -5.25 -13.90 9.36
N PHE A 233 -4.03 -13.39 9.55
CA PHE A 233 -3.58 -12.87 10.85
C PHE A 233 -4.40 -11.67 11.33
N ILE A 234 -4.69 -10.71 10.45
CA ILE A 234 -5.52 -9.52 10.77
C ILE A 234 -6.92 -9.93 11.21
N VAL A 235 -7.53 -10.88 10.50
CA VAL A 235 -8.84 -11.43 10.82
C VAL A 235 -8.82 -12.10 12.20
N SER A 236 -7.79 -12.90 12.49
CA SER A 236 -7.77 -13.77 13.68
C SER A 236 -7.18 -13.13 14.95
N HIS A 237 -6.19 -12.23 14.87
CA HIS A 237 -5.33 -11.90 16.02
C HIS A 237 -5.10 -10.40 16.29
N LYS A 238 -5.80 -9.48 15.61
CA LYS A 238 -5.56 -8.01 15.73
C LYS A 238 -4.09 -7.59 15.46
N GLY A 239 -3.34 -8.44 14.76
CA GLY A 239 -1.98 -8.21 14.26
C GLY A 239 -1.92 -8.52 12.77
N GLY A 240 -0.76 -8.51 12.14
CA GLY A 240 -0.61 -8.83 10.71
C GLY A 240 -0.46 -7.61 9.81
N LEU A 241 -0.57 -6.39 10.34
CA LEU A 241 -0.38 -5.18 9.56
C LEU A 241 1.09 -4.98 9.16
N VAL A 242 2.03 -5.44 10.00
CA VAL A 242 3.46 -5.48 9.66
C VAL A 242 3.72 -6.50 8.55
N LEU A 243 3.12 -7.70 8.67
CA LEU A 243 3.17 -8.71 7.60
C LEU A 243 2.57 -8.21 6.29
N LEU A 244 1.43 -7.50 6.36
CA LEU A 244 0.77 -6.93 5.18
C LEU A 244 1.65 -5.86 4.53
N SER A 245 2.25 -4.98 5.33
CA SER A 245 3.22 -4.00 4.87
C SER A 245 4.43 -4.66 4.20
N LEU A 246 4.96 -5.74 4.80
CA LEU A 246 6.06 -6.50 4.21
C LEU A 246 5.65 -7.11 2.86
N ALA A 247 4.48 -7.76 2.81
CA ALA A 247 3.97 -8.37 1.59
C ALA A 247 3.77 -7.33 0.47
N GLN A 248 3.34 -6.12 0.83
CA GLN A 248 3.24 -5.01 -0.12
C GLN A 248 4.62 -4.56 -0.64
N HIS A 249 5.61 -4.35 0.24
CA HIS A 249 6.95 -3.96 -0.22
C HIS A 249 7.64 -5.05 -1.04
N LEU A 250 7.38 -6.33 -0.76
CA LEU A 250 7.85 -7.44 -1.59
C LEU A 250 7.23 -7.42 -3.00
N SER A 251 5.92 -7.19 -3.09
CA SER A 251 5.23 -7.05 -4.38
C SER A 251 5.76 -5.84 -5.18
N LEU A 252 6.05 -4.72 -4.50
CA LEU A 252 6.63 -3.54 -5.14
C LEU A 252 8.09 -3.75 -5.54
N LEU A 253 8.85 -4.53 -4.76
CA LEU A 253 10.22 -4.93 -5.11
C LEU A 253 10.24 -5.81 -6.36
N GLU A 254 9.32 -6.79 -6.45
CA GLU A 254 9.16 -7.64 -7.62
C GLU A 254 8.89 -6.82 -8.89
N ALA A 255 7.94 -5.88 -8.81
CA ALA A 255 7.66 -4.94 -9.90
C ALA A 255 8.87 -4.08 -10.27
N ALA A 256 9.59 -3.53 -9.29
CA ALA A 256 10.78 -2.70 -9.53
C ALA A 256 11.93 -3.50 -10.18
N VAL A 257 12.14 -4.75 -9.75
CA VAL A 257 13.15 -5.63 -10.36
C VAL A 257 12.75 -6.00 -11.79
N LYS A 258 11.46 -6.23 -12.06
CA LYS A 258 10.96 -6.47 -13.41
C LYS A 258 11.22 -5.25 -14.32
N ASP A 259 10.86 -4.05 -13.87
CA ASP A 259 11.10 -2.80 -14.61
C ASP A 259 12.60 -2.58 -14.89
N LEU A 260 13.47 -2.89 -13.92
CA LEU A 260 14.92 -2.85 -14.07
C LEU A 260 15.42 -3.88 -15.10
N CYS A 261 14.88 -5.09 -15.08
CA CYS A 261 15.19 -6.15 -16.05
C CYS A 261 14.78 -5.78 -17.48
N GLU A 262 13.63 -5.12 -17.65
CA GLU A 262 13.16 -4.64 -18.95
C GLU A 262 14.05 -3.51 -19.49
N HIS A 263 14.49 -2.59 -18.62
CA HIS A 263 15.43 -1.52 -18.97
C HIS A 263 16.84 -2.06 -19.30
N THR A 264 17.25 -3.16 -18.69
CA THR A 264 18.56 -3.81 -18.91
C THR A 264 18.55 -4.83 -20.04
N SER A 265 17.59 -4.74 -20.97
CA SER A 265 17.65 -5.43 -22.28
C SER A 265 18.92 -5.09 -23.12
N LEU A 266 19.84 -4.30 -22.58
CA LEU A 266 21.22 -4.12 -23.01
C LEU A 266 22.23 -5.06 -22.29
N ARG A 267 22.51 -6.20 -22.95
CA ARG A 267 23.84 -6.72 -23.36
C ARG A 267 24.84 -7.42 -22.41
N GLU A 268 24.78 -7.39 -21.08
CA GLU A 268 25.82 -8.08 -20.27
C GLU A 268 25.32 -8.93 -19.09
N VAL A 269 25.62 -10.23 -19.13
CA VAL A 269 25.33 -11.21 -18.07
C VAL A 269 26.05 -10.87 -16.76
N SER A 270 27.22 -10.23 -16.84
CA SER A 270 28.01 -9.75 -15.69
C SER A 270 27.23 -8.74 -14.84
N LEU A 271 26.68 -7.69 -15.46
CA LEU A 271 25.96 -6.63 -14.74
C LEU A 271 24.71 -7.18 -14.02
N LYS A 272 24.00 -8.12 -14.65
CA LYS A 272 22.85 -8.80 -14.03
C LYS A 272 23.24 -9.52 -12.74
N LYS A 273 24.36 -10.24 -12.77
CA LYS A 273 24.88 -10.96 -11.61
C LYS A 273 25.33 -9.99 -10.51
N GLU A 274 26.02 -8.91 -10.87
CA GLU A 274 26.46 -7.89 -9.91
C GLU A 274 25.28 -7.23 -9.19
N ILE A 275 24.21 -6.89 -9.90
CA ILE A 275 23.00 -6.33 -9.28
C ILE A 275 22.32 -7.35 -8.37
N ALA A 276 22.21 -8.62 -8.79
CA ALA A 276 21.62 -9.67 -7.97
C ALA A 276 22.43 -9.91 -6.69
N ASP A 277 23.76 -10.01 -6.80
CA ASP A 277 24.68 -10.18 -5.67
C ASP A 277 24.62 -8.97 -4.73
N PHE A 278 24.51 -7.76 -5.27
CA PHE A 278 24.31 -6.54 -4.50
C PHE A 278 22.98 -6.57 -3.72
N ILE A 279 21.86 -6.90 -4.38
CA ILE A 279 20.54 -6.99 -3.74
C ILE A 279 20.55 -8.03 -2.61
N ALA A 280 21.11 -9.22 -2.86
CA ALA A 280 21.25 -10.27 -1.86
C ALA A 280 22.09 -9.81 -0.65
N THR A 281 23.16 -9.05 -0.92
CA THR A 281 23.99 -8.46 0.12
C THR A 281 23.24 -7.37 0.91
N ALA A 282 22.49 -6.49 0.24
CA ALA A 282 21.73 -5.42 0.88
C ALA A 282 20.60 -5.95 1.79
N LEU A 283 20.02 -7.10 1.45
CA LEU A 283 19.00 -7.78 2.26
C LEU A 283 19.55 -8.48 3.51
N THR A 284 20.84 -8.76 3.53
CA THR A 284 21.53 -9.46 4.63
C THR A 284 22.32 -8.51 5.53
N ARG A 285 22.73 -7.34 5.01
CA ARG A 285 23.45 -6.29 5.73
C ARG A 285 22.52 -5.16 6.19
N ASN A 286 23.06 -4.23 6.98
CA ASN A 286 22.38 -2.98 7.32
C ASN A 286 22.11 -2.18 6.02
N ALA A 287 20.83 -1.90 5.75
CA ALA A 287 20.36 -1.30 4.50
C ALA A 287 20.92 0.11 4.27
N ASP A 288 21.25 0.85 5.34
CA ASP A 288 21.76 2.22 5.23
C ASP A 288 23.19 2.25 4.65
N ALA A 289 24.02 1.23 4.96
CA ALA A 289 25.36 1.12 4.38
C ALA A 289 25.29 0.80 2.88
N ALA A 290 24.42 -0.14 2.49
CA ALA A 290 24.19 -0.48 1.08
C ALA A 290 23.61 0.70 0.28
N TYR A 291 22.76 1.51 0.90
CA TYR A 291 22.22 2.74 0.30
C TYR A 291 23.31 3.76 0.01
N HIS A 292 24.24 3.98 0.94
CA HIS A 292 25.36 4.92 0.75
C HIS A 292 26.32 4.48 -0.36
N ASP A 293 26.76 3.21 -0.34
CA ASP A 293 27.65 2.66 -1.36
C ASP A 293 27.03 2.74 -2.75
N LEU A 294 25.73 2.47 -2.83
CA LEU A 294 24.98 2.61 -4.06
C LEU A 294 24.90 4.06 -4.51
N CYS A 295 24.52 5.01 -3.64
CA CYS A 295 24.47 6.43 -4.01
C CYS A 295 25.81 6.92 -4.58
N SER A 296 26.95 6.45 -4.05
CA SER A 296 28.27 6.76 -4.64
C SER A 296 28.49 6.14 -6.02
N PHE A 297 28.04 4.90 -6.24
CA PHE A 297 28.07 4.22 -7.53
C PHE A 297 27.08 4.83 -8.55
N LEU A 298 25.93 5.34 -8.08
CA LEU A 298 24.89 5.93 -8.91
C LEU A 298 25.21 7.35 -9.42
N LEU A 299 26.31 7.96 -8.97
CA LEU A 299 26.69 9.30 -9.40
C LEU A 299 27.51 9.30 -10.71
N GLN A 300 27.74 8.14 -11.35
CA GLN A 300 28.72 7.98 -12.44
C GLN A 300 28.15 7.57 -13.82
N GLU A 301 26.90 7.08 -13.95
CA GLU A 301 26.29 6.48 -15.17
C GLU A 301 24.92 7.10 -15.58
N GLN A 302 24.16 6.46 -16.47
CA GLN A 302 22.97 7.02 -17.13
C GLN A 302 21.74 7.27 -16.22
N PRO A 303 20.96 8.37 -16.44
CA PRO A 303 19.90 8.81 -15.52
C PRO A 303 18.64 7.93 -15.41
N SER A 304 18.36 7.02 -16.35
CA SER A 304 17.12 6.22 -16.34
C SER A 304 17.28 4.91 -15.57
N PHE A 305 18.36 4.17 -15.82
CA PHE A 305 18.71 2.93 -15.11
C PHE A 305 18.77 3.13 -13.58
N TYR A 306 19.31 4.27 -13.15
CA TYR A 306 19.40 4.63 -11.74
C TYR A 306 18.07 4.82 -11.03
N ARG A 307 17.02 5.23 -11.74
CA ARG A 307 15.70 5.38 -11.11
C ARG A 307 15.10 4.03 -10.76
N GLU A 308 15.24 3.07 -11.68
CA GLU A 308 14.72 1.72 -11.48
C GLU A 308 15.54 1.00 -10.40
N LEU A 309 16.87 1.14 -10.41
CA LEU A 309 17.73 0.60 -9.36
C LEU A 309 17.43 1.23 -8.00
N TYR A 310 17.25 2.56 -7.92
CA TYR A 310 16.87 3.23 -6.67
C TYR A 310 15.54 2.68 -6.13
N SER A 311 14.55 2.43 -6.99
CA SER A 311 13.27 1.84 -6.59
C SER A 311 13.48 0.50 -5.88
N VAL A 312 14.32 -0.38 -6.44
CA VAL A 312 14.70 -1.66 -5.83
C VAL A 312 15.33 -1.47 -4.44
N ILE A 313 16.34 -0.61 -4.32
CA ILE A 313 17.02 -0.37 -3.03
C ILE A 313 16.07 0.22 -2.00
N PHE A 314 15.24 1.18 -2.40
CA PHE A 314 14.26 1.77 -1.52
C PHE A 314 13.35 0.70 -0.90
N ARG A 315 12.87 -0.26 -1.70
CA ARG A 315 12.06 -1.37 -1.19
C ARG A 315 12.83 -2.30 -0.27
N ILE A 316 14.08 -2.62 -0.59
CA ILE A 316 14.97 -3.41 0.29
C ILE A 316 15.13 -2.72 1.65
N GLN A 317 15.35 -1.40 1.66
CA GLN A 317 15.47 -0.64 2.90
C GLN A 317 14.19 -0.72 3.74
N LYS A 318 13.01 -0.52 3.12
CA LYS A 318 11.72 -0.64 3.82
C LYS A 318 11.49 -2.04 4.39
N ILE A 319 11.83 -3.08 3.63
CA ILE A 319 11.75 -4.46 4.10
C ILE A 319 12.69 -4.68 5.30
N SER A 320 13.92 -4.17 5.23
CA SER A 320 14.89 -4.29 6.33
C SER A 320 14.39 -3.60 7.60
N THR A 321 13.88 -2.36 7.49
CA THR A 321 13.28 -1.62 8.62
C THR A 321 12.12 -2.40 9.26
N LEU A 322 11.25 -3.02 8.46
CA LEU A 322 10.16 -3.85 8.98
C LEU A 322 10.69 -5.07 9.73
N ARG A 323 11.74 -5.73 9.22
CA ARG A 323 12.35 -6.89 9.90
C ARG A 323 12.99 -6.52 11.22
N GLU A 324 13.70 -5.40 11.27
CA GLU A 324 14.31 -4.90 12.52
C GLU A 324 13.25 -4.60 13.58
N ARG A 325 12.12 -4.00 13.18
CA ARG A 325 10.98 -3.77 14.07
C ARG A 325 10.41 -5.06 14.66
N CYS A 326 10.46 -6.16 13.92
CA CYS A 326 10.00 -7.46 14.42
C CYS A 326 11.00 -8.14 15.35
N ARG A 327 12.28 -7.77 15.29
CA ARG A 327 13.32 -8.29 16.20
C ARG A 327 13.32 -7.58 17.55
N GLY A 328 12.96 -6.30 17.59
CA GLY A 328 12.70 -5.53 18.82
C GLY A 328 11.53 -6.09 19.63
#